data_AF-A0A7C4LLV0-F1
#
_entry.id   AF-A0A7C4LLV0-F1
#
_cell.length_a   1.000
_cell.length_b   1.000
_cell.length_c   1.000
_cell.angle_alpha   90.00
_cell.angle_beta   90.00
_cell.angle_gamma   90.00
#
_symmetry.space_group_name_H-M   'P 1'
#
loop_
_entity.id
_entity.type
_entity.pdbx_description
1 polymer ?
#
loop_
_entity_poly.entity_id
_entity_poly.type
_entity_poly.pdbx_seq_one_letter_code
_entity_poly.pdbx_strand_id
1 'polypeptide(L)'
;MAAAWLVAAILTQVSALEAMRPPYTATAAYHQTELLGHTIYLHPELEQHPAELAAALDELARQLRNIQQVVPAGPLAELRKTPFWVEWERRPRGACEVHVSAEWLRANGYNPDKLLAVEINNVRNFVSWSRREQPWMVLHELAHAYHHRVLGARHPGLLNTFQQAKQAKLYESVKYIRGETRRAYALTNADEYFAELTEAYFGKNDFFPFTAEELADYDAAGFSLLEQIWGRPVNRDP
;
A
#
# COMPACT_ATOMS: atom_id res chain seq x y z
N MET A 1 3.39 -38.96 -45.42
CA MET A 1 4.02 -37.62 -45.39
C MET A 1 3.14 -36.51 -44.81
N ALA A 2 1.81 -36.59 -44.79
CA ALA A 2 0.95 -35.54 -44.24
C ALA A 2 1.00 -35.37 -42.69
N ALA A 3 1.26 -36.44 -41.94
CA ALA A 3 1.27 -36.40 -40.47
C ALA A 3 2.44 -35.60 -39.86
N ALA A 4 3.60 -35.57 -40.52
CA ALA A 4 4.78 -34.85 -40.05
C ALA A 4 4.64 -33.31 -40.16
N TRP A 5 3.89 -32.83 -41.15
CA TRP A 5 3.61 -31.40 -41.32
C TRP A 5 2.57 -30.88 -40.32
N LEU A 6 1.60 -31.71 -39.93
CA LEU A 6 0.58 -31.35 -38.95
C LEU A 6 1.16 -31.16 -37.54
N VAL A 7 2.10 -32.02 -37.14
CA VAL A 7 2.76 -31.95 -35.82
C VAL A 7 3.68 -30.72 -35.70
N ALA A 8 4.40 -30.36 -36.77
CA ALA A 8 5.23 -29.15 -36.79
C ALA A 8 4.42 -27.84 -36.74
N ALA A 9 3.24 -27.80 -37.36
CA ALA A 9 2.33 -26.65 -37.29
C ALA A 9 1.69 -26.47 -35.89
N ILE A 10 1.38 -27.58 -35.21
CA ILE A 10 0.85 -27.55 -33.84
C ILE A 10 1.94 -27.12 -32.84
N LEU A 11 3.16 -27.64 -32.96
CA LEU A 11 4.29 -27.26 -32.08
C LEU A 11 4.68 -25.77 -32.23
N THR A 12 4.65 -25.23 -33.45
CA THR A 12 4.93 -23.80 -33.70
C THR A 12 3.84 -22.87 -33.16
N GLN A 13 2.57 -23.28 -33.20
CA GLN A 13 1.46 -22.53 -32.58
C GLN A 13 1.51 -22.54 -31.05
N VAL A 14 1.88 -23.67 -30.42
CA VAL A 14 2.03 -23.74 -28.95
C VAL A 14 3.14 -22.81 -28.46
N SER A 15 4.30 -22.78 -29.14
CA SER A 15 5.40 -21.86 -28.78
C SER A 15 5.05 -20.39 -28.98
N ALA A 16 4.25 -20.05 -30.01
CA ALA A 16 3.75 -18.68 -30.20
C ALA A 16 2.72 -18.27 -29.12
N LEU A 17 1.84 -19.19 -28.69
CA LEU A 17 0.90 -18.95 -27.60
C LEU A 17 1.58 -18.82 -26.22
N GLU A 18 2.65 -19.58 -25.97
CA GLU A 18 3.46 -19.43 -24.74
C GLU A 18 4.19 -18.10 -24.69
N ALA A 19 4.71 -17.61 -25.83
CA ALA A 19 5.31 -16.28 -25.94
C ALA A 19 4.31 -15.12 -25.79
N MET A 20 3.00 -15.38 -25.92
CA MET A 20 1.92 -14.41 -25.73
C MET A 20 1.35 -14.39 -24.31
N ARG A 21 1.75 -15.32 -23.42
CA ARG A 21 1.29 -15.28 -22.03
C ARG A 21 1.90 -14.06 -21.34
N PRO A 22 1.09 -13.23 -20.66
CA PRO A 22 1.63 -12.14 -19.88
C PRO A 22 2.62 -12.70 -18.84
N PRO A 23 3.73 -11.99 -18.55
CA PRO A 23 4.72 -12.42 -17.56
C PRO A 23 4.21 -12.35 -16.11
N TYR A 24 2.89 -12.24 -15.93
CA TYR A 24 2.21 -12.09 -14.66
C TYR A 24 0.92 -12.93 -14.66
N THR A 25 0.46 -13.28 -13.46
CA THR A 25 -0.84 -13.92 -13.24
C THR A 25 -1.96 -12.95 -13.65
N ALA A 26 -2.80 -13.37 -14.59
CA ALA A 26 -3.94 -12.58 -15.04
C ALA A 26 -5.00 -12.46 -13.93
N THR A 27 -5.72 -11.34 -13.89
CA THR A 27 -6.75 -11.03 -12.87
C THR A 27 -7.77 -12.16 -12.71
N ALA A 28 -8.21 -12.77 -13.82
CA ALA A 28 -9.18 -13.86 -13.82
C ALA A 28 -8.70 -15.15 -13.13
N ALA A 29 -7.39 -15.29 -12.86
CA ALA A 29 -6.85 -16.44 -12.14
C ALA A 29 -6.78 -16.20 -10.62
N TYR A 30 -7.07 -14.99 -10.13
CA TYR A 30 -7.13 -14.70 -8.71
C TYR A 30 -8.49 -15.10 -8.15
N HIS A 31 -8.49 -15.67 -6.95
CA HIS A 31 -9.73 -15.85 -6.21
C HIS A 31 -10.18 -14.50 -5.64
N GLN A 32 -11.34 -14.01 -6.07
CA GLN A 32 -11.91 -12.77 -5.59
C GLN A 32 -12.82 -13.01 -4.38
N THR A 33 -12.60 -12.24 -3.32
CA THR A 33 -13.43 -12.22 -2.11
C THR A 33 -13.61 -10.78 -1.59
N GLU A 34 -14.33 -10.62 -0.48
CA GLU A 34 -14.54 -9.33 0.18
C GLU A 34 -14.09 -9.39 1.64
N LEU A 35 -13.46 -8.32 2.10
CA LEU A 35 -13.10 -8.14 3.50
C LEU A 35 -13.39 -6.71 3.95
N LEU A 36 -14.32 -6.55 4.89
CA LEU A 36 -14.67 -5.25 5.50
C LEU A 36 -14.99 -4.15 4.47
N GLY A 37 -15.67 -4.50 3.37
CA GLY A 37 -16.05 -3.57 2.30
C GLY A 37 -14.98 -3.30 1.25
N HIS A 38 -13.87 -4.06 1.26
CA HIS A 38 -12.85 -4.02 0.21
C HIS A 38 -12.86 -5.32 -0.61
N THR A 39 -12.68 -5.19 -1.92
CA THR A 39 -12.40 -6.32 -2.81
C THR A 39 -10.98 -6.81 -2.59
N ILE A 40 -10.83 -8.13 -2.40
CA ILE A 40 -9.55 -8.80 -2.19
C ILE A 40 -9.34 -9.82 -3.31
N TYR A 41 -8.21 -9.74 -4.00
CA TYR A 41 -7.75 -10.71 -4.99
C TYR A 41 -6.64 -11.58 -4.39
N LEU A 42 -6.89 -12.88 -4.26
CA LEU A 42 -5.92 -13.84 -3.71
C LEU A 42 -5.23 -14.58 -4.84
N HIS A 43 -3.89 -14.51 -4.86
CA HIS A 43 -3.09 -15.27 -5.82
C HIS A 43 -3.28 -16.79 -5.60
N PRO A 44 -3.44 -17.60 -6.66
CA PRO A 44 -3.73 -19.04 -6.53
C PRO A 44 -2.67 -19.84 -5.77
N GLU A 45 -1.41 -19.38 -5.76
CA GLU A 45 -0.34 -20.02 -4.98
C GLU A 45 -0.62 -20.05 -3.46
N LEU A 46 -1.42 -19.10 -2.95
CA LEU A 46 -1.76 -19.05 -1.52
C LEU A 46 -2.57 -20.27 -1.06
N GLU A 47 -3.20 -21.03 -1.97
CA GLU A 47 -3.87 -22.29 -1.64
C GLU A 47 -2.91 -23.33 -1.05
N GLN A 48 -1.62 -23.24 -1.39
CA GLN A 48 -0.57 -24.12 -0.86
C GLN A 48 -0.06 -23.67 0.52
N HIS A 49 -0.49 -22.49 0.98
CA HIS A 49 -0.01 -21.82 2.19
C HIS A 49 -1.17 -21.32 3.07
N PRO A 50 -2.10 -22.21 3.48
CA PRO A 50 -3.34 -21.80 4.15
C PRO A 50 -3.12 -21.12 5.51
N ALA A 51 -2.06 -21.48 6.23
CA ALA A 51 -1.76 -20.89 7.54
C ALA A 51 -1.27 -19.44 7.40
N GLU A 52 -0.38 -19.17 6.45
CA GLU A 52 0.11 -17.82 6.17
C GLU A 52 -0.97 -16.94 5.54
N LEU A 53 -1.79 -17.50 4.65
CA LEU A 53 -2.95 -16.81 4.09
C LEU A 53 -3.90 -16.37 5.22
N ALA A 54 -4.27 -17.28 6.13
CA ALA A 54 -5.12 -16.95 7.26
C ALA A 54 -4.51 -15.84 8.13
N ALA A 55 -3.22 -15.95 8.47
CA ALA A 55 -2.53 -14.92 9.27
C ALA A 55 -2.49 -13.55 8.60
N ALA A 56 -2.31 -13.49 7.27
CA ALA A 56 -2.32 -12.25 6.51
C ALA A 56 -3.71 -11.64 6.42
N LEU A 57 -4.76 -12.44 6.19
CA LEU A 57 -6.14 -11.96 6.19
C LEU A 57 -6.58 -11.46 7.58
N ASP A 58 -6.18 -12.14 8.65
CA ASP A 58 -6.44 -11.71 10.02
C ASP A 58 -5.76 -10.37 10.33
N GLU A 59 -4.50 -10.22 9.93
CA GLU A 59 -3.73 -8.99 10.11
C GLU A 59 -4.31 -7.83 9.28
N LEU A 60 -4.68 -8.07 8.02
CA LEU A 60 -5.36 -7.09 7.17
C LEU A 60 -6.70 -6.68 7.78
N ALA A 61 -7.50 -7.64 8.24
CA ALA A 61 -8.78 -7.38 8.88
C ALA A 61 -8.63 -6.56 10.16
N ARG A 62 -7.59 -6.83 10.95
CA ARG A 62 -7.26 -6.07 12.16
C ARG A 62 -6.96 -4.61 11.83
N GLN A 63 -6.08 -4.35 10.85
CA GLN A 63 -5.73 -2.98 10.46
C GLN A 63 -6.91 -2.24 9.83
N LEU A 64 -7.67 -2.89 8.94
CA LEU A 64 -8.88 -2.28 8.35
C LEU A 64 -9.93 -1.91 9.39
N ARG A 65 -10.15 -2.74 10.42
CA ARG A 65 -11.05 -2.38 11.54
C ARG A 65 -10.57 -1.14 12.28
N ASN A 66 -9.27 -1.03 12.57
CA ASN A 66 -8.71 0.16 13.22
C ASN A 66 -8.95 1.41 12.36
N ILE A 67 -8.70 1.31 11.05
CA ILE A 67 -8.91 2.40 10.09
C ILE A 67 -10.37 2.84 10.07
N GLN A 68 -11.32 1.90 10.02
CA GLN A 68 -12.76 2.19 10.02
C GLN A 68 -13.24 2.91 11.28
N GLN A 69 -12.54 2.75 12.41
CA GLN A 69 -12.90 3.40 13.68
C GLN A 69 -12.42 4.84 13.76
N VAL A 70 -11.33 5.20 13.06
CA VAL A 70 -10.67 6.50 13.24
C VAL A 70 -10.85 7.44 12.06
N VAL A 71 -10.95 6.92 10.83
CA VAL A 71 -11.06 7.74 9.61
C VAL A 71 -12.50 8.22 9.41
N PRO A 72 -12.73 9.53 9.15
CA PRO A 72 -14.08 10.05 8.89
C PRO A 72 -14.78 9.41 7.69
N ALA A 73 -16.12 9.37 7.73
CA ALA A 73 -16.93 8.62 6.78
C ALA A 73 -16.67 8.98 5.30
N GLY A 74 -16.42 10.27 5.01
CA GLY A 74 -16.12 10.74 3.65
C GLY A 74 -14.85 10.11 3.09
N PRO A 75 -13.67 10.39 3.66
CA PRO A 75 -12.44 9.75 3.21
C PRO A 75 -12.46 8.23 3.32
N LEU A 76 -13.10 7.65 4.35
CA LEU A 76 -13.23 6.20 4.50
C LEU A 76 -13.97 5.57 3.30
N ALA A 77 -14.98 6.24 2.75
CA ALA A 77 -15.66 5.78 1.54
C ALA A 77 -14.74 5.77 0.31
N GLU A 78 -13.81 6.71 0.21
CA GLU A 78 -12.79 6.73 -0.85
C GLU A 78 -11.72 5.66 -0.65
N LEU A 79 -11.31 5.38 0.59
CA LEU A 79 -10.37 4.30 0.90
C LEU A 79 -10.92 2.94 0.48
N ARG A 80 -12.22 2.68 0.71
CA ARG A 80 -12.93 1.43 0.33
C ARG A 80 -12.88 1.11 -1.16
N LYS A 81 -12.68 2.11 -2.02
CA LYS A 81 -12.54 1.92 -3.48
C LYS A 81 -11.20 1.29 -3.86
N THR A 82 -10.25 1.19 -2.92
CA THR A 82 -8.93 0.59 -3.14
C THR A 82 -9.01 -0.92 -2.96
N PRO A 83 -8.80 -1.73 -4.02
CA PRO A 83 -8.74 -3.17 -3.88
C PRO A 83 -7.39 -3.61 -3.29
N PHE A 84 -7.37 -4.80 -2.71
CA PHE A 84 -6.15 -5.46 -2.25
C PHE A 84 -5.81 -6.66 -3.13
N TRP A 85 -4.53 -6.83 -3.43
CA TRP A 85 -3.98 -8.00 -4.08
C TRP A 85 -3.02 -8.69 -3.12
N VAL A 86 -3.28 -9.96 -2.82
CA VAL A 86 -2.48 -10.74 -1.89
C VAL A 86 -1.68 -11.75 -2.69
N GLU A 87 -0.36 -11.63 -2.62
CA GLU A 87 0.61 -12.53 -3.24
C GLU A 87 1.28 -13.41 -2.19
N TRP A 88 1.83 -14.55 -2.61
CA TRP A 88 2.62 -15.38 -1.72
C TRP A 88 3.94 -14.69 -1.30
N GLU A 89 4.89 -14.60 -2.24
CA GLU A 89 6.24 -14.07 -2.01
C GLU A 89 6.79 -13.42 -3.29
N ARG A 90 5.99 -12.59 -3.96
CA ARG A 90 6.40 -11.98 -5.23
C ARG A 90 7.61 -11.05 -5.07
N ARG A 91 7.77 -10.40 -3.91
CA ARG A 91 8.98 -9.65 -3.53
C ARG A 91 9.54 -10.13 -2.18
N PRO A 92 10.67 -10.85 -2.16
CA PRO A 92 11.27 -11.35 -0.91
C PRO A 92 11.66 -10.26 0.10
N ARG A 93 11.93 -9.03 -0.38
CA ARG A 93 12.29 -7.87 0.46
C ARG A 93 11.19 -6.80 0.51
N GLY A 94 9.97 -7.13 0.08
CA GLY A 94 8.81 -6.27 0.22
C GLY A 94 7.82 -6.83 1.25
N ALA A 95 6.79 -6.05 1.55
CA ALA A 95 5.66 -6.47 2.37
C ALA A 95 4.35 -6.03 1.73
N CYS A 96 4.17 -4.71 1.60
CA CYS A 96 3.01 -4.05 1.03
C CYS A 96 3.49 -2.89 0.13
N GLU A 97 2.78 -2.59 -0.96
CA GLU A 97 3.05 -1.40 -1.79
C GLU A 97 1.80 -0.99 -2.60
N VAL A 98 1.66 0.29 -2.93
CA VAL A 98 0.72 0.78 -3.95
C VAL A 98 1.40 1.03 -5.27
N HIS A 99 0.72 0.67 -6.35
CA HIS A 99 1.16 0.94 -7.72
C HIS A 99 0.44 2.14 -8.32
N VAL A 100 1.19 3.17 -8.70
CA VAL A 100 0.62 4.41 -9.25
C VAL A 100 0.82 4.56 -10.77
N SER A 101 1.45 3.59 -11.42
CA SER A 101 1.74 3.62 -12.87
C SER A 101 1.50 2.26 -13.55
N ALA A 102 0.45 2.20 -14.38
CA ALA A 102 0.17 1.02 -15.20
C ALA A 102 1.22 0.79 -16.29
N GLU A 103 1.90 1.83 -16.74
CA GLU A 103 3.03 1.71 -17.66
C GLU A 103 4.20 1.00 -16.98
N TRP A 104 4.55 1.43 -15.76
CA TRP A 104 5.60 0.80 -14.97
C TRP A 104 5.26 -0.66 -14.66
N LEU A 105 4.00 -0.94 -14.28
CA LEU A 105 3.52 -2.31 -14.05
C LEU A 105 3.78 -3.20 -15.28
N ARG A 106 3.35 -2.78 -16.48
CA ARG A 106 3.58 -3.55 -17.72
C ARG A 106 5.06 -3.74 -18.02
N ALA A 107 5.86 -2.68 -17.92
CA ALA A 107 7.28 -2.70 -18.21
C ALA A 107 8.08 -3.63 -17.27
N ASN A 108 7.59 -3.86 -16.06
CA ASN A 108 8.25 -4.68 -15.03
C ASN A 108 7.58 -6.04 -14.82
N GLY A 109 6.68 -6.46 -15.72
CA GLY A 109 6.02 -7.76 -15.64
C GLY A 109 5.06 -7.91 -14.47
N TYR A 110 4.34 -6.85 -14.12
CA TYR A 110 3.22 -6.87 -13.18
C TYR A 110 1.90 -6.78 -13.93
N ASN A 111 0.84 -7.28 -13.30
CA ASN A 111 -0.51 -7.12 -13.80
C ASN A 111 -0.90 -5.62 -13.76
N PRO A 112 -1.19 -4.96 -14.90
CA PRO A 112 -1.57 -3.55 -14.94
C PRO A 112 -2.88 -3.23 -14.22
N ASP A 113 -3.73 -4.22 -13.96
CA ASP A 113 -4.98 -4.05 -13.22
C ASP A 113 -4.75 -3.77 -11.73
N LYS A 114 -3.50 -3.90 -11.25
CA LYS A 114 -3.05 -3.48 -9.92
C LYS A 114 -2.91 -1.96 -9.75
N LEU A 115 -3.13 -1.18 -10.81
CA LEU A 115 -3.08 0.29 -10.73
C LEU A 115 -4.01 0.81 -9.63
N LEU A 116 -3.46 1.59 -8.71
CA LEU A 116 -4.10 2.15 -7.52
C LEU A 116 -4.74 1.11 -6.60
N ALA A 117 -4.17 -0.09 -6.58
CA ALA A 117 -4.45 -1.14 -5.61
C ALA A 117 -3.33 -1.23 -4.59
N VAL A 118 -3.64 -1.76 -3.41
CA VAL A 118 -2.63 -2.18 -2.43
C VAL A 118 -2.22 -3.62 -2.74
N GLU A 119 -0.94 -3.86 -2.96
CA GLU A 119 -0.39 -5.21 -3.13
C GLU A 119 0.35 -5.64 -1.87
N ILE A 120 -0.20 -6.61 -1.14
CA ILE A 120 0.55 -7.40 -0.17
C ILE A 120 1.42 -8.37 -0.96
N ASN A 121 2.63 -7.93 -1.30
CA ASN A 121 3.55 -8.65 -2.18
C ASN A 121 4.34 -9.77 -1.47
N ASN A 122 4.26 -9.83 -0.14
CA ASN A 122 4.80 -10.93 0.68
C ASN A 122 3.99 -11.06 1.98
N VAL A 123 3.18 -12.11 2.11
CA VAL A 123 2.29 -12.29 3.27
C VAL A 123 3.03 -12.46 4.59
N ARG A 124 4.21 -13.09 4.60
CA ARG A 124 4.99 -13.32 5.82
C ARG A 124 5.62 -12.03 6.32
N ASN A 125 6.24 -11.26 5.41
CA ASN A 125 6.83 -9.97 5.74
C ASN A 125 5.75 -8.98 6.15
N PHE A 126 4.61 -8.95 5.45
CA PHE A 126 3.47 -8.11 5.84
C PHE A 126 3.06 -8.33 7.29
N VAL A 127 2.79 -9.58 7.68
CA VAL A 127 2.41 -9.92 9.06
C VAL A 127 3.53 -9.61 10.06
N SER A 128 4.78 -9.91 9.72
CA SER A 128 5.91 -9.72 10.63
C SER A 128 6.19 -8.24 10.86
N TRP A 129 6.31 -7.46 9.79
CA TRP A 129 6.73 -6.06 9.83
C TRP A 129 5.62 -5.17 10.38
N SER A 130 4.36 -5.44 10.04
CA SER A 130 3.25 -4.65 10.58
C SER A 130 3.16 -4.78 12.10
N ARG A 131 3.39 -5.98 12.65
CA ARG A 131 3.28 -6.23 14.08
C ARG A 131 4.47 -5.71 14.89
N ARG A 132 5.65 -5.60 14.26
CA ARG A 132 6.89 -5.27 14.95
C ARG A 132 7.33 -3.83 14.75
N GLU A 133 7.10 -3.28 13.57
CA GLU A 133 7.60 -1.94 13.19
C GLU A 133 6.47 -0.98 12.80
N GLN A 134 5.64 -1.35 11.81
CA GLN A 134 4.71 -0.42 11.16
C GLN A 134 3.24 -0.85 11.35
N PRO A 135 2.64 -0.61 12.54
CA PRO A 135 1.30 -1.11 12.89
C PRO A 135 0.16 -0.55 12.03
N TRP A 136 0.42 0.51 11.26
CA TRP A 136 -0.51 1.18 10.36
C TRP A 136 -0.08 1.10 8.88
N MET A 137 0.70 0.08 8.51
CA MET A 137 1.15 -0.18 7.14
C MET A 137 0.00 -0.18 6.11
N VAL A 138 -1.16 -0.75 6.42
CA VAL A 138 -2.31 -0.72 5.49
C VAL A 138 -2.83 0.71 5.30
N LEU A 139 -2.82 1.54 6.35
CA LEU A 139 -3.23 2.94 6.23
C LEU A 139 -2.21 3.75 5.43
N HIS A 140 -0.92 3.47 5.59
CA HIS A 140 0.15 4.05 4.78
C HIS A 140 -0.12 3.86 3.28
N GLU A 141 -0.32 2.61 2.88
CA GLU A 141 -0.60 2.28 1.48
C GLU A 141 -1.93 2.88 1.00
N LEU A 142 -2.97 2.82 1.83
CA LEU A 142 -4.25 3.47 1.52
C LEU A 142 -4.12 4.99 1.38
N ALA A 143 -3.20 5.64 2.11
CA ALA A 143 -2.92 7.06 1.97
C ALA A 143 -2.29 7.38 0.61
N HIS A 144 -1.36 6.55 0.11
CA HIS A 144 -0.88 6.68 -1.27
C HIS A 144 -2.02 6.55 -2.28
N ALA A 145 -2.86 5.52 -2.15
CA ALA A 145 -3.98 5.32 -3.05
C ALA A 145 -4.97 6.51 -3.02
N TYR A 146 -5.24 7.07 -1.84
CA TYR A 146 -6.07 8.26 -1.66
C TYR A 146 -5.44 9.51 -2.28
N HIS A 147 -4.14 9.74 -2.05
CA HIS A 147 -3.42 10.87 -2.63
C HIS A 147 -3.55 10.88 -4.16
N HIS A 148 -3.29 9.75 -4.81
CA HIS A 148 -3.35 9.67 -6.27
C HIS A 148 -4.78 9.69 -6.83
N ARG A 149 -5.76 9.15 -6.11
CA ARG A 149 -7.15 9.06 -6.57
C ARG A 149 -7.96 10.33 -6.31
N VAL A 150 -7.78 10.96 -5.15
CA VAL A 150 -8.66 12.03 -4.64
C VAL A 150 -8.01 13.40 -4.72
N LEU A 151 -6.76 13.52 -4.26
CA LEU A 151 -6.05 14.81 -4.24
C LEU A 151 -5.37 15.11 -5.59
N GLY A 152 -4.94 14.05 -6.27
CA GLY A 152 -4.09 14.09 -7.45
C GLY A 152 -2.61 14.25 -7.11
N ALA A 153 -1.75 13.63 -7.91
CA ALA A 153 -0.29 13.50 -7.68
C ALA A 153 0.51 14.81 -7.53
N ARG A 154 -0.12 15.98 -7.76
CA ARG A 154 0.53 17.31 -7.66
C ARG A 154 -0.23 18.25 -6.74
N HIS A 155 -0.86 17.72 -5.69
CA HIS A 155 -1.61 18.52 -4.72
C HIS A 155 -0.74 19.68 -4.17
N PRO A 156 -1.01 20.96 -4.51
CA PRO A 156 -0.09 22.06 -4.22
C PRO A 156 0.14 22.28 -2.73
N GLY A 157 -0.91 22.11 -1.90
CA GLY A 157 -0.78 22.22 -0.45
C GLY A 157 0.20 21.19 0.12
N LEU A 158 0.13 19.94 -0.36
CA LEU A 158 1.03 18.87 0.09
C LEU A 158 2.47 19.13 -0.33
N LEU A 159 2.69 19.50 -1.59
CA LEU A 159 4.02 19.82 -2.10
C LEU A 159 4.66 20.98 -1.32
N ASN A 160 3.88 22.03 -1.03
CA ASN A 160 4.35 23.19 -0.28
C ASN A 160 4.69 22.83 1.17
N THR A 161 3.80 22.11 1.87
CA THR A 161 4.04 21.69 3.26
C THR A 161 5.26 20.76 3.35
N PHE A 162 5.41 19.82 2.41
CA PHE A 162 6.61 18.98 2.33
C PHE A 162 7.90 19.80 2.15
N GLN A 163 7.89 20.82 1.27
CA GLN A 163 9.06 21.69 1.12
C GLN A 163 9.34 22.51 2.40
N GLN A 164 8.31 22.96 3.11
CA GLN A 164 8.49 23.67 4.39
C GLN A 164 9.16 22.75 5.43
N ALA A 165 8.68 21.51 5.58
CA ALA A 165 9.28 20.53 6.47
C ALA A 165 10.76 20.30 6.15
N LYS A 166 11.12 20.17 4.86
CA LYS A 166 12.51 20.06 4.41
C LYS A 166 13.35 21.28 4.74
N GLN A 167 12.84 22.48 4.50
CA GLN A 167 13.56 23.73 4.79
C GLN A 167 13.78 23.93 6.29
N ALA A 168 12.81 23.50 7.10
CA ALA A 168 12.90 23.47 8.56
C ALA A 168 13.78 22.32 9.09
N LYS A 169 14.32 21.46 8.21
CA LYS A 169 15.14 20.28 8.55
C LYS A 169 14.43 19.31 9.49
N LEU A 170 13.09 19.27 9.43
CA LEU A 170 12.32 18.25 10.11
C LEU A 170 12.67 16.89 9.51
N TYR A 171 12.55 15.83 10.31
CA TYR A 171 12.71 14.43 9.89
C TYR A 171 14.14 14.02 9.46
N GLU A 172 15.14 14.92 9.47
CA GLU A 172 16.51 14.59 9.04
C GLU A 172 17.19 13.59 9.97
N SER A 173 16.82 13.59 11.26
CA SER A 173 17.37 12.72 12.30
C SER A 173 16.34 12.57 13.42
N VAL A 174 15.52 11.54 13.34
CA VAL A 174 14.41 11.27 14.28
C VAL A 174 14.48 9.85 14.81
N LYS A 175 13.86 9.60 15.96
CA LYS A 175 13.78 8.24 16.53
C LYS A 175 12.98 7.34 15.60
N TYR A 176 13.47 6.13 15.39
CA TYR A 176 12.74 5.02 14.81
C TYR A 176 12.24 4.09 15.93
N ILE A 177 11.18 3.34 15.69
CA ILE A 177 10.51 2.50 16.68
C ILE A 177 11.41 1.44 17.33
N ARG A 178 12.50 1.03 16.66
CA ARG A 178 13.51 0.11 17.21
C ARG A 178 14.58 0.80 18.08
N GLY A 179 14.45 2.11 18.31
CA GLY A 179 15.23 2.87 19.27
C GLY A 179 16.44 3.60 18.68
N GLU A 180 16.84 3.32 17.44
CA GLU A 180 17.86 4.11 16.76
C GLU A 180 17.33 5.45 16.26
N THR A 181 18.24 6.39 16.02
CA THR A 181 17.92 7.65 15.33
C THR A 181 18.41 7.56 13.90
N ARG A 182 17.55 7.94 12.94
CA ARG A 182 17.88 7.94 11.51
C ARG A 182 17.03 8.97 10.76
N ARG A 183 17.38 9.22 9.49
CA ARG A 183 16.56 10.05 8.59
C ARG A 183 15.21 9.36 8.36
N ALA A 184 14.10 10.09 8.57
CA ALA A 184 12.77 9.53 8.40
C ALA A 184 12.46 9.24 6.93
N TYR A 185 11.67 8.20 6.71
CA TYR A 185 11.25 7.80 5.37
C TYR A 185 10.33 8.85 4.71
N ALA A 186 9.62 9.62 5.52
CA ALA A 186 8.86 10.82 5.12
C ALA A 186 9.66 11.82 4.26
N LEU A 187 11.00 11.84 4.31
CA LEU A 187 11.82 12.74 3.48
C LEU A 187 12.16 12.21 2.08
N THR A 188 11.71 11.00 1.74
CA THR A 188 11.94 10.40 0.42
C THR A 188 11.25 11.21 -0.68
N ASN A 189 9.96 11.50 -0.53
CA ASN A 189 9.17 12.34 -1.42
C ASN A 189 7.88 12.82 -0.70
N ALA A 190 7.06 13.63 -1.39
CA ALA A 190 5.84 14.18 -0.81
C ALA A 190 4.75 13.13 -0.54
N ASP A 191 4.75 12.02 -1.28
CA ASP A 191 3.79 10.91 -1.10
C ASP A 191 4.11 10.17 0.20
N GLU A 192 5.39 9.89 0.44
CA GLU A 192 5.89 9.25 1.66
C GLU A 192 5.69 10.16 2.87
N TYR A 193 5.95 11.46 2.71
CA TYR A 193 5.61 12.45 3.72
C TYR A 193 4.13 12.39 4.09
N PHE A 194 3.23 12.34 3.11
CA PHE A 194 1.79 12.26 3.37
C PHE A 194 1.40 10.95 4.09
N ALA A 195 1.94 9.81 3.65
CA ALA A 195 1.59 8.50 4.20
C ALA A 195 2.07 8.32 5.64
N GLU A 196 3.34 8.61 5.92
CA GLU A 196 3.95 8.54 7.27
C GLU A 196 3.22 9.45 8.27
N LEU A 197 2.92 10.69 7.85
CA LEU A 197 2.19 11.62 8.71
C LEU A 197 0.75 11.15 8.92
N THR A 198 0.12 10.52 7.94
CA THR A 198 -1.23 9.95 8.07
C THR A 198 -1.24 8.82 9.11
N GLU A 199 -0.19 8.00 9.20
CA GLU A 199 -0.04 7.00 10.26
C GLU A 199 0.00 7.65 11.65
N ALA A 200 0.82 8.68 11.84
CA ALA A 200 0.88 9.42 13.11
C ALA A 200 -0.44 10.09 13.46
N TYR A 201 -1.12 10.68 12.47
CA TYR A 201 -2.34 11.46 12.65
C TYR A 201 -3.54 10.62 13.14
N PHE A 202 -3.71 9.42 12.60
CA PHE A 202 -4.83 8.54 12.95
C PHE A 202 -4.49 7.46 13.96
N GLY A 203 -3.20 7.19 14.16
CA GLY A 203 -2.76 5.98 14.81
C GLY A 203 -1.36 6.09 15.38
N LYS A 204 -0.43 5.33 14.81
CA LYS A 204 0.96 5.32 15.24
C LYS A 204 1.90 5.13 14.06
N ASN A 205 2.83 6.08 13.88
CA ASN A 205 3.92 5.95 12.93
C ASN A 205 5.08 5.13 13.50
N ASP A 206 5.97 4.63 12.64
CA ASP A 206 7.20 3.92 13.02
C ASP A 206 8.42 4.85 13.14
N PHE A 207 8.36 6.07 12.58
CA PHE A 207 9.28 7.16 12.83
C PHE A 207 8.63 8.27 13.66
N PHE A 208 9.40 8.92 14.53
CA PHE A 208 8.93 10.12 15.24
C PHE A 208 8.62 11.24 14.23
N PRO A 209 7.50 11.97 14.38
CA PRO A 209 6.50 11.88 15.46
C PRO A 209 5.65 10.61 15.35
N PHE A 210 5.49 9.91 16.47
CA PHE A 210 4.77 8.65 16.53
C PHE A 210 3.26 8.84 16.69
N THR A 211 2.82 9.92 17.33
CA THR A 211 1.38 10.19 17.58
C THR A 211 0.94 11.53 17.00
N ALA A 212 -0.38 11.76 16.98
CA ALA A 212 -0.98 12.98 16.49
C ALA A 212 -0.60 14.22 17.32
N GLU A 213 -0.42 14.06 18.63
CA GLU A 213 0.02 15.12 19.55
C GLU A 213 1.47 15.50 19.25
N GLU A 214 2.36 14.51 19.15
CA GLU A 214 3.75 14.74 18.79
C GLU A 214 3.87 15.39 17.40
N LEU A 215 3.01 14.97 16.46
CA LEU A 215 2.96 15.57 15.13
C LEU A 215 2.48 17.02 15.17
N ALA A 216 1.48 17.35 15.97
CA ALA A 216 0.99 18.72 16.14
C ALA A 216 2.08 19.66 16.67
N ASP A 217 2.89 19.18 17.61
CA ASP A 217 3.99 19.95 18.21
C ASP A 217 5.21 20.05 17.27
N TYR A 218 5.54 18.96 16.57
CA TYR A 218 6.77 18.86 15.76
C TYR A 218 6.62 19.44 14.35
N ASP A 219 5.49 19.17 13.69
CA ASP A 219 5.16 19.67 12.35
C ASP A 219 3.70 20.13 12.29
N ALA A 220 3.43 21.28 12.91
CA ALA A 220 2.10 21.89 12.95
C ALA A 220 1.51 22.16 11.56
N ALA A 221 2.36 22.41 10.54
CA ALA A 221 1.91 22.62 9.17
C ALA A 221 1.45 21.31 8.53
N GLY A 222 2.21 20.22 8.71
CA GLY A 222 1.84 18.86 8.34
C GLY A 222 0.55 18.41 9.03
N PHE A 223 0.44 18.61 10.34
CA PHE A 223 -0.77 18.31 11.10
C PHE A 223 -2.00 19.06 10.56
N SER A 224 -1.88 20.37 10.34
CA SER A 224 -2.98 21.20 9.85
C SER A 224 -3.43 20.78 8.44
N LEU A 225 -2.48 20.39 7.58
CA LEU A 225 -2.78 19.85 6.25
C LEU A 225 -3.60 18.56 6.34
N LEU A 226 -3.26 17.64 7.25
CA LEU A 226 -3.99 16.40 7.44
C LEU A 226 -5.41 16.64 7.96
N GLU A 227 -5.60 17.56 8.90
CA GLU A 227 -6.95 17.92 9.35
C GLU A 227 -7.80 18.51 8.22
N GLN A 228 -7.21 19.27 7.30
CA GLN A 228 -7.92 19.78 6.12
C GLN A 228 -8.28 18.68 5.12
N ILE A 229 -7.38 17.72 4.88
CA ILE A 229 -7.56 16.65 3.89
C ILE A 229 -8.48 15.56 4.40
N TRP A 230 -8.22 15.09 5.62
CA TRP A 230 -8.88 13.93 6.20
C TRP A 230 -10.05 14.30 7.11
N GLY A 231 -10.06 15.51 7.67
CA GLY A 231 -10.92 15.86 8.79
C GLY A 231 -10.41 15.32 10.13
N ARG A 232 -11.06 15.70 11.23
CA ARG A 232 -10.71 15.23 12.57
C ARG A 232 -11.04 13.75 12.75
N PRO A 233 -10.18 12.96 13.41
CA PRO A 233 -10.49 11.56 13.71
C PRO A 233 -11.78 11.41 14.53
N VAL A 234 -12.57 10.37 14.23
CA VAL A 234 -13.92 10.17 14.79
C VAL A 234 -13.90 9.97 16.32
N ASN A 235 -12.83 9.38 16.85
CA ASN A 235 -12.68 9.04 18.28
C ASN A 235 -11.52 9.77 18.96
N ARG A 236 -11.10 10.95 18.47
CA ARG A 236 -10.16 11.77 19.22
C ARG A 236 -10.93 12.49 20.33
N ASP A 237 -10.69 12.10 21.58
CA ASP A 237 -11.20 12.88 22.71
C ASP A 237 -10.70 14.33 22.59
N PRO A 238 -11.57 15.33 22.85
CA PRO A 238 -11.26 16.75 22.66
C PRO A 238 -10.11 17.27 23.52
#